data_AF-A0A1F9WZ49-F1
#
_entry.id   AF-A0A1F9WZ49-F1
#
_cell.length_a   1.000
_cell.length_b   1.000
_cell.length_c   1.000
_cell.angle_alpha   90.00
_cell.angle_beta   90.00
_cell.angle_gamma   90.00
#
_symmetry.space_group_name_H-M   'P 1'
#
loop_
_entity.id
_entity.type
_entity.pdbx_description
1 polymer ?
#
loop_
_entity_poly.entity_id
_entity_poly.type
_entity_poly.pdbx_seq_one_letter_code
_entity_poly.pdbx_strand_id
1 'polypeptide(L)'
;MDIFTIHIFGLKTMIFTILGFFMGRLSNKLDESMIRVQVIVVFLSIVFYMLSTKIIYGILLYGKFEIKFTFILANAIYSSLLTPFLFEIMNKWNKKLEKWSGKASRI
;
A
#
# COMPACT_ATOMS: atom_id res chain seq x y z
N MET A 1 11.43 -26.99 4.09
CA MET A 1 10.49 -26.13 4.85
C MET A 1 10.00 -25.02 3.89
N ASP A 2 9.65 -25.38 2.65
CA ASP A 2 9.68 -24.44 1.51
C ASP A 2 8.33 -24.24 0.85
N ILE A 3 7.48 -25.26 0.86
CA ILE A 3 6.19 -25.24 0.16
C ILE A 3 5.27 -24.19 0.79
N PHE A 4 5.16 -24.16 2.12
CA PHE A 4 4.36 -23.16 2.84
C PHE A 4 4.87 -21.72 2.63
N THR A 5 6.19 -21.53 2.59
CA THR A 5 6.80 -20.20 2.37
C THR A 5 6.54 -19.69 0.95
N ILE A 6 6.60 -20.59 -0.05
CA ILE A 6 6.29 -20.28 -1.45
C ILE A 6 4.82 -19.89 -1.61
N HIS A 7 3.89 -20.62 -0.96
CA HIS A 7 2.46 -20.27 -1.00
C HIS A 7 2.16 -18.93 -0.33
N ILE A 8 2.78 -18.64 0.81
CA ILE A 8 2.65 -17.36 1.51
C ILE A 8 3.20 -16.20 0.68
N PHE A 9 4.35 -16.40 0.03
CA PHE A 9 4.95 -15.42 -0.84
C PHE A 9 4.07 -15.16 -2.07
N GLY A 10 3.65 -16.21 -2.77
CA GLY A 10 2.76 -16.11 -3.94
C GLY A 10 1.45 -15.39 -3.61
N LEU A 11 0.89 -15.65 -2.42
CA LEU A 11 -0.30 -14.96 -1.94
C LEU A 11 -0.08 -13.45 -1.80
N LYS A 12 0.98 -13.05 -1.10
CA LYS A 12 1.29 -11.63 -0.91
C LYS A 12 1.49 -10.94 -2.25
N THR A 13 2.24 -11.56 -3.16
CA THR A 13 2.47 -11.03 -4.51
C THR A 13 1.16 -10.86 -5.27
N MET A 14 0.24 -11.84 -5.21
CA MET A 14 -1.08 -11.72 -5.83
C MET A 14 -1.88 -10.53 -5.26
N ILE A 15 -1.92 -10.38 -3.94
CA ILE A 15 -2.66 -9.26 -3.30
C ILE A 15 -2.05 -7.92 -3.71
N PHE A 16 -0.72 -7.80 -3.74
CA PHE A 16 -0.05 -6.58 -4.19
C PHE A 16 -0.29 -6.28 -5.67
N THR A 17 -0.32 -7.29 -6.54
CA THR A 17 -0.65 -7.10 -7.96
C THR A 17 -2.07 -6.59 -8.14
N ILE A 18 -3.03 -7.16 -7.41
CA ILE A 18 -4.43 -6.71 -7.44
C ILE A 18 -4.54 -5.26 -6.96
N LEU A 19 -3.89 -4.93 -5.84
CA LEU A 19 -3.82 -3.56 -5.33
C LEU A 19 -3.20 -2.61 -6.36
N GLY A 20 -2.06 -2.97 -6.93
CA GLY A 20 -1.39 -2.17 -7.96
C GLY A 20 -2.26 -1.93 -9.19
N PHE A 21 -3.00 -2.95 -9.65
CA PHE A 21 -3.96 -2.82 -10.74
C PHE A 21 -5.09 -1.84 -10.41
N PHE A 22 -5.70 -1.96 -9.23
CA PHE A 22 -6.75 -1.02 -8.79
C PHE A 22 -6.22 0.40 -8.66
N MET A 23 -5.03 0.57 -8.06
CA MET A 23 -4.42 1.89 -7.89
C MET A 23 -4.04 2.52 -9.22
N GLY A 24 -3.49 1.76 -10.18
CA GLY A 24 -3.22 2.27 -11.52
C GLY A 24 -4.50 2.69 -12.27
N ARG A 25 -5.61 1.97 -12.07
CA ARG A 25 -6.90 2.35 -12.66
C ARG A 25 -7.51 3.59 -12.00
N LEU A 26 -7.32 3.76 -10.70
CA LEU A 26 -7.82 4.88 -9.91
C LEU A 26 -6.96 6.14 -10.07
N SER A 27 -5.65 5.99 -10.29
CA SER A 27 -4.68 7.06 -10.55
C SER A 27 -5.16 8.03 -11.63
N ASN A 28 -5.68 7.51 -12.75
CA ASN A 28 -6.22 8.35 -13.83
C ASN A 28 -7.46 9.19 -13.44
N LYS A 29 -8.08 8.91 -12.30
CA LYS A 29 -9.29 9.60 -11.79
C LYS A 29 -9.04 10.39 -10.50
N LEU A 30 -7.91 10.16 -9.84
CA LEU A 30 -7.60 10.70 -8.53
C LEU A 30 -6.43 11.66 -8.66
N ASP A 31 -6.56 12.84 -8.06
CA ASP A 31 -5.46 13.81 -8.02
C ASP A 31 -4.38 13.32 -7.05
N GLU A 32 -3.34 12.71 -7.60
CA GLU A 32 -2.20 12.18 -6.83
C GLU A 32 -1.41 13.27 -6.11
N SER A 33 -1.56 14.54 -6.49
CA SER A 33 -0.89 15.66 -5.82
C SER A 33 -1.53 16.00 -4.46
N MET A 34 -2.76 15.56 -4.23
CA MET A 34 -3.49 15.83 -3.01
C MET A 34 -3.14 14.83 -1.89
N ILE A 35 -2.55 15.34 -0.80
CA ILE A 35 -2.23 14.55 0.40
C ILE A 35 -3.45 13.79 0.92
N ARG A 36 -4.64 14.41 0.91
CA ARG A 36 -5.89 13.77 1.35
C ARG A 36 -6.22 12.51 0.55
N VAL A 37 -6.02 12.56 -0.77
CA VAL A 37 -6.26 11.41 -1.65
C VAL A 37 -5.31 10.28 -1.32
N GLN A 38 -4.03 10.57 -1.12
CA GLN A 38 -3.02 9.57 -0.75
C GLN A 38 -3.30 8.91 0.60
N VAL A 39 -3.71 9.69 1.60
CA VAL A 39 -4.11 9.17 2.92
C VAL A 39 -5.27 8.19 2.78
N ILE A 40 -6.30 8.54 2.01
CA ILE A 40 -7.46 7.66 1.76
C ILE A 40 -7.05 6.40 1.00
N VAL A 41 -6.21 6.55 -0.03
CA VAL A 41 -5.72 5.43 -0.84
C VAL A 41 -4.90 4.45 0.01
N VAL A 42 -3.99 4.95 0.84
CA VAL A 42 -3.18 4.10 1.74
C VAL A 42 -4.07 3.41 2.77
N PHE A 43 -5.03 4.13 3.35
CA PHE A 43 -5.97 3.56 4.30
C PHE A 43 -6.73 2.38 3.70
N LEU A 44 -7.36 2.59 2.54
CA LEU A 44 -8.14 1.56 1.85
C LEU A 44 -7.24 0.39 1.42
N SER A 45 -6.03 0.66 0.96
CA SER A 45 -5.07 -0.36 0.53
C SER A 45 -4.67 -1.29 1.68
N ILE A 46 -4.43 -0.73 2.87
CA ILE A 46 -4.02 -1.51 4.05
C ILE A 46 -5.19 -2.32 4.59
N VAL A 47 -6.38 -1.72 4.66
CA VAL A 47 -7.60 -2.43 5.06
C VAL A 47 -7.84 -3.62 4.12
N PHE A 48 -7.78 -3.39 2.80
CA PHE A 48 -7.93 -4.44 1.81
C PHE A 48 -6.85 -5.52 1.95
N TYR A 49 -5.57 -5.13 2.02
CA TYR A 49 -4.45 -6.06 2.19
C TYR A 49 -4.65 -6.97 3.42
N MET A 50 -4.97 -6.39 4.58
CA MET A 50 -5.14 -7.15 5.82
C MET A 50 -6.36 -8.06 5.77
N LEU A 51 -7.49 -7.58 5.23
CA LEU A 51 -8.71 -8.38 5.07
C LEU A 51 -8.49 -9.54 4.10
N SER A 52 -7.97 -9.28 2.89
CA SER A 52 -7.68 -10.32 1.91
C SER A 52 -6.70 -11.36 2.45
N THR A 53 -5.65 -10.91 3.15
CA THR A 53 -4.69 -11.81 3.79
C THR A 53 -5.37 -12.70 4.83
N LYS A 54 -6.20 -12.15 5.71
CA LYS A 54 -6.94 -12.91 6.73
C LYS A 54 -7.97 -13.87 6.13
N ILE A 55 -8.70 -13.45 5.10
CA ILE A 55 -9.66 -14.29 4.38
C ILE A 55 -8.95 -15.49 3.78
N ILE A 56 -7.86 -15.26 3.05
CA ILE A 56 -7.20 -16.33 2.33
C ILE A 56 -6.46 -17.27 3.28
N TYR A 57 -5.83 -16.76 4.35
CA TYR A 57 -5.30 -17.63 5.40
C TYR A 57 -6.38 -18.45 6.09
N GLY A 58 -7.55 -17.87 6.34
CA GLY A 58 -8.69 -18.56 6.92
C GLY A 58 -9.18 -19.73 6.06
N ILE A 59 -9.22 -19.54 4.74
CA ILE A 59 -9.62 -20.56 3.77
C ILE A 59 -8.53 -21.64 3.59
N LEU A 60 -7.26 -21.24 3.48
CA LEU A 60 -6.15 -22.16 3.16
C LEU A 60 -5.59 -22.92 4.37
N LEU A 61 -5.62 -22.36 5.57
CA LEU A 61 -4.95 -22.93 6.76
C LEU A 61 -5.91 -23.48 7.82
N TYR A 62 -7.21 -23.66 7.52
CA TYR A 62 -8.18 -24.39 8.36
C TYR A 62 -8.06 -24.14 9.88
N GLY A 63 -7.92 -22.89 10.31
CA GLY A 63 -7.58 -22.63 11.72
C GLY A 63 -7.89 -21.23 12.20
N LYS A 64 -9.10 -21.06 12.74
CA LYS A 64 -9.63 -19.90 13.48
C LYS A 64 -9.64 -18.57 12.71
N PHE A 65 -10.83 -18.24 12.22
CA PHE A 65 -11.15 -16.96 11.61
C PHE A 65 -11.33 -15.86 12.68
N GLU A 66 -10.25 -15.47 13.34
CA GLU A 66 -10.28 -14.36 14.31
C GLU A 66 -9.89 -13.05 13.62
N ILE A 67 -10.91 -12.31 13.17
CA ILE A 67 -10.73 -10.94 12.67
C ILE A 67 -10.83 -9.98 13.85
N LYS A 68 -9.67 -9.46 14.27
CA LYS A 68 -9.60 -8.32 15.20
C LYS A 68 -9.70 -7.02 14.39
N PHE A 69 -10.92 -6.55 14.13
CA PHE A 69 -11.17 -5.33 13.36
C PHE A 69 -10.46 -4.10 13.94
N THR A 70 -10.38 -4.01 15.28
CA THR A 70 -9.63 -2.94 15.97
C THR A 70 -8.16 -2.92 15.58
N PHE A 71 -7.52 -4.09 15.43
CA PHE A 71 -6.12 -4.19 15.01
C PHE A 71 -5.94 -3.76 13.54
N ILE A 72 -6.86 -4.16 12.66
CA ILE A 72 -6.83 -3.77 11.24
C ILE A 72 -6.99 -2.25 11.11
N LEU A 73 -7.98 -1.67 11.78
CA LEU A 73 -8.23 -0.23 11.75
C LEU A 73 -7.09 0.55 12.38
N ALA A 74 -6.53 0.11 13.51
CA ALA A 74 -5.39 0.77 14.13
C ALA A 74 -4.17 0.80 13.20
N ASN A 75 -3.86 -0.31 12.51
CA ASN A 75 -2.76 -0.36 11.55
C ASN A 75 -3.00 0.53 10.33
N ALA A 76 -4.23 0.54 9.81
CA ALA A 76 -4.61 1.37 8.68
C ALA A 76 -4.52 2.85 9.05
N ILE A 77 -5.02 3.26 10.21
CA ILE A 77 -4.93 4.65 10.71
C ILE A 77 -3.47 5.04 10.91
N TYR A 78 -2.69 4.25 11.64
CA TYR A 78 -1.29 4.55 11.93
C TYR A 78 -0.48 4.75 10.65
N SER A 79 -0.60 3.82 9.70
CA SER A 79 0.12 3.90 8.43
C SER A 79 -0.35 5.07 7.56
N SER A 80 -1.64 5.36 7.56
CA SER A 80 -2.19 6.48 6.77
C SER A 80 -1.79 7.85 7.32
N LEU A 81 -1.61 7.95 8.64
CA LEU A 81 -1.07 9.16 9.28
C LEU A 81 0.42 9.37 9.00
N LEU A 82 1.17 8.30 8.73
CA LEU A 82 2.57 8.39 8.30
C LEU A 82 2.71 8.77 6.82
N THR A 83 1.68 8.56 6.00
CA THR A 83 1.71 8.84 4.55
C THR A 83 2.14 10.27 4.20
N PRO A 84 1.58 11.34 4.80
CA PRO A 84 1.97 12.72 4.47
C PRO A 84 3.47 12.97 4.70
N PHE A 85 4.01 12.45 5.80
CA PHE A 85 5.42 12.58 6.14
C PHE A 85 6.33 11.87 5.13
N LEU A 86 5.97 10.64 4.76
CA LEU A 86 6.70 9.89 3.73
C LEU A 86 6.63 10.60 2.37
N PHE A 87 5.49 11.18 2.02
CA PHE A 87 5.32 11.90 0.77
C PHE A 87 6.15 13.18 0.71
N GLU A 88 6.27 13.92 1.83
CA GLU A 88 7.16 15.07 1.91
C GLU A 88 8.63 14.68 1.73
N ILE A 89 9.07 13.58 2.35
CA ILE A 89 10.42 13.06 2.17
C ILE A 89 10.66 12.70 0.70
N MET A 90 9.72 11.99 0.08
CA MET A 90 9.81 11.58 -1.31
C MET A 90 9.84 12.78 -2.26
N ASN A 91 9.02 13.81 -2.01
CA ASN A 91 9.04 15.06 -2.77
C ASN A 91 10.38 15.81 -2.64
N LYS A 92 10.94 15.90 -1.42
CA LYS A 92 12.27 16.49 -1.21
C LYS A 92 13.35 15.71 -1.97
N TRP A 93 13.24 14.39 -1.99
CA TRP A 93 14.20 13.54 -2.68
C TRP A 93 14.09 13.67 -4.21
N ASN A 94 12.87 13.67 -4.75
CA ASN A 94 12.61 13.90 -6.17
C ASN A 94 13.15 15.26 -6.65
N LYS A 95 12.90 16.34 -5.90
CA LYS A 95 13.47 17.67 -6.21
C LYS A 95 15.00 17.66 -6.25
N LYS A 96 15.64 16.90 -5.35
CA LYS A 96 17.11 16.77 -5.33
C LYS A 96 17.60 15.98 -6.54
N LEU A 97 16.92 14.90 -6.90
CA LEU A 97 17.23 14.09 -8.09
C LEU A 97 17.05 14.87 -9.38
N GLU A 98 15.98 15.67 -9.52
CA GLU A 98 15.76 16.54 -10.67
C GLU A 98 16.89 17.57 -10.84
N LYS A 99 17.33 18.19 -9.74
CA LYS A 99 18.47 19.11 -9.73
C LYS A 99 19.77 18.42 -10.18
N TRP A 100 19.96 17.15 -9.82
CA TRP A 100 21.18 16.38 -10.17
C TRP A 100 21.13 15.83 -11.60
N SER A 101 19.93 15.52 -12.11
CA SER A 101 19.72 15.06 -13.49
C SER A 101 19.84 16.17 -14.55
N GLY A 102 20.10 17.42 -14.16
CA GLY A 102 20.29 18.56 -15.07
C GLY A 102 19.01 19.10 -15.71
N LYS A 103 17.84 18.49 -15.48
CA LYS A 103 16.54 18.97 -15.98
C LYS A 103 16.15 20.35 -15.45
N ALA A 104 16.65 20.74 -14.27
CA ALA A 104 16.42 22.06 -13.69
C ALA A 104 17.10 23.22 -14.46
N SER A 105 17.99 22.95 -15.43
CA SER A 105 18.72 23.98 -16.19
C SER A 105 18.05 24.40 -17.52
N ARG A 106 16.84 23.90 -17.81
CA ARG A 106 16.15 24.11 -19.10
C ARG A 106 14.88 24.98 -19.01
N ILE A 107 14.67 25.70 -17.92
CA ILE A 107 13.61 26.74 -17.80
C ILE A 107 14.29 28.07 -17.49
#